data_AF-G6EYC7-F1
#
_entry.id   AF-G6EYC7-F1
#
_cell.length_a   1.000
_cell.length_b   1.000
_cell.length_c   1.000
_cell.angle_alpha   90.00
_cell.angle_beta   90.00
_cell.angle_gamma   90.00
#
_symmetry.space_group_name_H-M   'P 1'
#
loop_
_entity.id
_entity.type
_entity.pdbx_description
1 polymer ?
#
loop_
_entity_poly.entity_id
_entity_poly.type
_entity_poly.pdbx_seq_one_letter_code
_entity_poly.pdbx_strand_id
1 'polypeptide(L)'
;MKLFPFLLPCILGAAIAFPSLSNAQTDTTQQAYLNMITYEHKAPHQYATVLYMPYYPAYGMISFRSPECTAEIAGYIDPFALKNKKLIITYKLCKVSFDITQNNQELSNPQETDTCQDYHPKNCSFSQIPSLRQISLEKHP
;
A
#
# COMPACT_ATOMS: atom_id res chain seq x y z
N MET A 1 18.57 21.49 86.17
CA MET A 1 18.91 20.11 86.56
C MET A 1 18.29 19.16 85.53
N LYS A 2 19.09 18.24 84.96
CA LYS A 2 18.75 16.90 84.38
C LYS A 2 17.55 16.84 83.40
N LEU A 3 17.62 16.35 82.15
CA LEU A 3 18.20 15.10 81.63
C LEU A 3 18.49 15.20 80.11
N PHE A 4 19.41 14.35 79.66
CA PHE A 4 19.79 14.01 78.28
C PHE A 4 18.71 13.13 77.56
N PRO A 5 19.04 12.41 76.46
CA PRO A 5 18.96 12.80 75.05
C PRO A 5 17.96 11.88 74.32
N PHE A 6 17.70 11.99 73.02
CA PHE A 6 17.46 10.77 72.23
C PHE A 6 17.68 11.03 70.74
N LEU A 7 18.46 10.12 70.18
CA LEU A 7 18.96 10.05 68.82
C LEU A 7 17.82 9.84 67.82
N LEU A 8 17.83 10.61 66.73
CA LEU A 8 17.09 10.29 65.51
C LEU A 8 18.10 9.75 64.48
N PRO A 9 17.93 8.52 63.98
CA PRO A 9 18.89 7.91 63.07
C PRO A 9 18.74 8.44 61.65
N CYS A 10 19.89 8.61 60.99
CA CYS A 10 20.01 8.73 59.54
C CYS A 10 19.29 7.55 58.86
N ILE A 11 18.18 7.84 58.17
CA ILE A 11 17.71 6.96 57.11
C ILE A 11 18.32 7.51 55.82
N LEU A 12 19.44 6.90 55.43
CA LEU A 12 19.96 6.93 54.07
C LEU A 12 18.82 6.44 53.17
N GLY A 13 18.15 7.38 52.49
CA GLY A 13 17.25 7.03 51.40
C GLY A 13 18.06 6.43 50.28
N ALA A 14 18.16 5.10 50.25
CA ALA A 14 18.54 4.37 49.06
C ALA A 14 17.51 4.70 47.98
N ALA A 15 17.89 5.57 47.03
CA ALA A 15 17.15 5.73 45.80
C ALA A 15 17.26 4.39 45.04
N ILE A 16 16.26 3.53 45.24
CA ILE A 16 16.06 2.35 44.40
C ILE A 16 15.60 2.92 43.07
N ALA A 17 16.54 3.19 42.17
CA ALA A 17 16.24 3.39 40.77
C ALA A 17 15.69 2.06 40.26
N PHE A 18 14.37 1.97 40.15
CA PHE A 18 13.73 0.89 39.42
C PHE A 18 14.37 0.86 38.03
N PRO A 19 14.86 -0.29 37.54
CA PRO A 19 15.19 -0.38 36.13
C PRO A 19 13.87 -0.16 35.39
N SER A 20 13.77 0.99 34.73
CA SER A 20 12.77 1.22 33.70
C SER A 20 12.99 0.12 32.66
N LEU A 21 12.24 -0.97 32.79
CA LEU A 21 11.98 -1.88 31.69
C LEU A 21 11.20 -1.05 30.68
N SER A 22 11.95 -0.31 29.84
CA SER A 22 11.46 0.07 28.53
C SER A 22 11.14 -1.24 27.85
N ASN A 23 9.86 -1.61 27.87
CA ASN A 23 9.33 -2.44 26.81
C ASN A 23 9.74 -1.71 25.53
N ALA A 24 10.79 -2.22 24.88
CA ALA A 24 10.95 -2.05 23.45
C ALA A 24 9.73 -2.74 22.84
N GLN A 25 8.63 -2.00 22.82
CA GLN A 25 7.47 -2.34 22.04
C GLN A 25 7.96 -2.23 20.61
N THR A 26 8.39 -3.36 20.06
CA THR A 26 8.77 -3.47 18.67
C THR A 26 7.56 -3.00 17.90
N ASP A 27 7.71 -1.82 17.33
CA ASP A 27 6.76 -1.10 16.49
C ASP A 27 6.54 -1.93 15.21
N THR A 28 5.86 -3.07 15.36
CA THR A 28 5.52 -3.99 14.28
C THR A 28 4.45 -3.40 13.36
N THR A 29 3.90 -2.25 13.75
CA THR A 29 3.01 -1.41 12.95
C THR A 29 3.70 -0.67 11.82
N GLN A 30 5.03 -0.43 11.89
CA GLN A 30 5.72 0.39 10.89
C GLN A 30 6.19 -0.40 9.65
N GLN A 31 6.16 -1.73 9.70
CA GLN A 31 6.56 -2.58 8.57
C GLN A 31 5.40 -2.88 7.61
N ALA A 32 4.18 -2.43 7.93
CA ALA A 32 2.94 -2.68 7.18
C ALA A 32 2.77 -1.86 5.89
N TYR A 33 3.75 -1.01 5.50
CA TYR A 33 3.90 -0.55 4.11
C TYR A 33 4.42 -1.70 3.20
N LEU A 34 3.85 -2.90 3.40
CA LEU A 34 4.22 -4.20 2.88
C LEU A 34 4.02 -4.28 1.36
N ASN A 35 5.11 -4.42 0.60
CA ASN A 35 5.17 -5.02 -0.74
C ASN A 35 4.13 -4.54 -1.77
N MET A 36 3.68 -3.29 -1.69
CA MET A 36 2.80 -2.73 -2.71
C MET A 36 3.61 -2.41 -3.95
N ILE A 37 3.17 -2.95 -5.08
CA ILE A 37 3.76 -2.66 -6.38
C ILE A 37 2.89 -1.60 -7.04
N THR A 38 3.50 -0.48 -7.42
CA THR A 38 2.80 0.64 -8.05
C THR A 38 3.36 0.90 -9.43
N TYR A 39 2.45 1.12 -10.38
CA TYR A 39 2.75 1.57 -11.72
C TYR A 39 1.99 2.86 -11.99
N GLU A 40 2.59 3.76 -12.75
CA GLU A 40 1.92 4.98 -13.19
C GLU A 40 2.26 5.38 -14.61
N HIS A 41 1.37 6.17 -15.18
CA HIS A 41 1.58 6.97 -16.37
C HIS A 41 1.14 8.40 -16.06
N LYS A 42 2.01 9.37 -16.35
CA LYS A 42 1.77 10.78 -16.11
C LYS A 42 2.02 11.59 -17.38
N ALA A 43 0.97 12.24 -17.86
CA ALA A 43 0.99 13.18 -18.97
C ALA A 43 0.19 14.45 -18.59
N PRO A 44 0.34 15.58 -19.32
CA PRO A 44 -0.24 16.87 -18.95
C PRO A 44 -1.75 16.88 -18.65
N HIS A 45 -2.52 15.99 -19.29
CA HIS A 45 -3.97 15.86 -19.11
C HIS A 45 -4.40 14.41 -18.89
N GLN A 46 -3.49 13.54 -18.47
CA GLN A 46 -3.81 12.13 -18.31
C GLN A 46 -2.95 11.55 -17.18
N TYR A 47 -3.61 10.91 -16.23
CA TYR A 47 -2.96 10.18 -15.16
C TYR A 47 -3.61 8.81 -15.02
N ALA A 48 -2.80 7.77 -15.04
CA ALA A 48 -3.25 6.42 -14.77
C ALA A 48 -2.33 5.79 -13.73
N THR A 49 -2.90 5.06 -12.78
CA THR A 49 -2.14 4.29 -11.81
C THR A 49 -2.75 2.91 -11.62
N VAL A 50 -1.88 1.93 -11.44
CA VAL A 50 -2.25 0.59 -11.00
C VAL A 50 -1.39 0.26 -9.79
N LEU A 51 -2.03 -0.02 -8.68
CA LEU A 51 -1.36 -0.43 -7.45
C LEU A 51 -1.89 -1.78 -7.01
N TYR A 52 -1.01 -2.66 -6.55
CA TYR A 52 -1.43 -4.00 -6.19
C TYR A 52 -0.50 -4.65 -5.16
N MET A 53 -1.07 -5.53 -4.34
CA MET A 53 -0.35 -6.36 -3.39
C MET A 53 -0.28 -7.80 -3.90
N PRO A 54 0.91 -8.34 -4.23
CA PRO A 54 1.03 -9.68 -4.80
C PRO A 54 0.78 -10.82 -3.79
N TYR A 55 0.68 -10.51 -2.49
CA TYR A 55 0.54 -11.48 -1.40
C TYR A 55 -0.82 -11.37 -0.70
N TYR A 56 -1.27 -12.46 -0.07
CA TYR A 56 -2.62 -12.58 0.47
C TYR A 56 -2.88 -11.61 1.65
N PRO A 57 -4.01 -10.88 1.66
CA PRO A 57 -5.04 -10.91 0.64
C PRO A 57 -4.65 -10.07 -0.59
N ALA A 58 -4.69 -10.70 -1.78
CA ALA A 58 -4.20 -10.10 -3.01
C ALA A 58 -5.26 -9.17 -3.60
N TYR A 59 -5.04 -7.87 -3.45
CA TYR A 59 -5.93 -6.81 -3.92
C TYR A 59 -5.16 -5.78 -4.73
N GLY A 60 -5.82 -5.24 -5.75
CA GLY A 60 -5.29 -4.17 -6.56
C GLY A 60 -6.34 -3.11 -6.87
N MET A 61 -5.86 -1.95 -7.29
CA MET A 61 -6.68 -0.82 -7.69
C MET A 61 -6.15 -0.26 -9.01
N ILE A 62 -7.07 0.15 -9.86
CA ILE A 62 -6.81 0.86 -11.10
C ILE A 62 -7.49 2.20 -10.97
N SER A 63 -6.78 3.30 -11.21
CA SER A 63 -7.35 4.64 -11.29
C SER A 63 -6.92 5.27 -12.61
N PHE A 64 -7.88 5.78 -13.37
CA PHE A 64 -7.64 6.44 -14.65
C PHE A 64 -8.36 7.77 -14.69
N ARG A 65 -7.61 8.84 -14.98
CA ARG A 65 -8.08 10.22 -15.00
C ARG A 65 -7.61 10.93 -16.26
N SER A 66 -8.53 11.51 -16.99
CA SER A 66 -8.34 12.43 -18.12
C SER A 66 -9.51 13.45 -18.12
N PRO A 67 -9.48 14.52 -18.93
CA PRO A 67 -10.53 15.54 -18.96
C PRO A 67 -11.95 14.99 -19.07
N GLU A 68 -12.14 13.92 -19.85
CA GLU A 68 -13.45 13.35 -20.16
C GLU A 68 -13.74 12.02 -19.43
N CYS A 69 -12.79 11.52 -18.63
CA CYS A 69 -12.87 10.17 -18.07
C CYS A 69 -12.21 10.12 -16.69
N THR A 70 -13.01 9.79 -15.68
CA THR A 70 -12.53 9.45 -14.34
C THR A 70 -13.14 8.11 -13.98
N ALA A 71 -12.30 7.09 -13.86
CA ALA A 71 -12.71 5.74 -13.54
C ALA A 71 -11.75 5.12 -12.51
N GLU A 72 -12.32 4.35 -11.59
CA GLU A 72 -11.56 3.65 -10.57
C GLU A 72 -12.22 2.32 -10.24
N ILE A 73 -11.43 1.26 -10.16
CA ILE A 73 -11.88 -0.02 -9.63
C ILE A 73 -10.86 -0.56 -8.64
N ALA A 74 -11.36 -1.15 -7.55
CA ALA A 74 -10.57 -1.90 -6.59
C ALA A 74 -11.12 -3.32 -6.51
N GLY A 75 -10.26 -4.32 -6.63
CA GLY A 75 -10.68 -5.71 -6.79
C GLY A 75 -9.63 -6.73 -6.39
N TYR A 76 -10.00 -8.00 -6.48
CA TYR A 76 -9.13 -9.13 -6.21
C TYR A 76 -8.15 -9.33 -7.36
N ILE A 77 -6.92 -9.70 -7.04
CA ILE A 77 -5.93 -10.11 -8.04
C ILE A 77 -5.98 -11.62 -8.21
N ASP A 78 -5.77 -12.10 -9.44
CA ASP A 78 -5.43 -13.51 -9.68
C ASP A 78 -3.91 -13.76 -9.46
N PRO A 79 -3.49 -14.41 -8.35
CA PRO A 79 -2.08 -14.67 -8.09
C PRO A 79 -1.46 -15.69 -9.04
N PHE A 80 -2.25 -16.53 -9.72
CA PHE A 80 -1.74 -17.46 -10.72
C PHE A 80 -1.43 -16.74 -12.03
N ALA A 81 -2.22 -15.72 -12.40
CA ALA A 81 -1.94 -14.87 -13.56
C ALA A 81 -0.60 -14.14 -13.41
N LEU A 82 -0.25 -13.68 -12.21
CA LEU A 82 1.03 -12.99 -11.94
C LEU A 82 2.24 -13.87 -12.31
N LYS A 83 2.16 -15.18 -12.05
CA LYS A 83 3.23 -16.14 -12.41
C LYS A 83 3.44 -16.23 -13.92
N ASN A 84 2.41 -15.91 -14.70
CA ASN A 84 2.40 -15.94 -16.16
C ASN A 84 2.56 -14.53 -16.78
N LYS A 85 3.18 -13.59 -16.04
CA LYS A 85 3.41 -12.21 -16.51
C LYS A 85 2.11 -11.48 -16.91
N LYS A 86 1.01 -11.75 -16.21
CA LYS A 86 -0.25 -11.02 -16.36
C LYS A 86 -0.74 -10.52 -15.00
N LEU A 87 -1.20 -9.28 -14.95
CA LEU A 87 -1.95 -8.76 -13.81
C LEU A 87 -3.42 -8.78 -14.19
N ILE A 88 -4.27 -9.41 -13.37
CA ILE A 88 -5.72 -9.41 -13.57
C ILE A 88 -6.36 -8.91 -12.28
N ILE A 89 -7.10 -7.81 -12.34
CA ILE A 89 -7.87 -7.25 -11.23
C ILE A 89 -9.35 -7.47 -11.52
N THR A 90 -10.06 -8.14 -10.61
CA THR A 90 -11.47 -8.51 -10.74
C THR A 90 -12.30 -7.84 -9.66
N TYR A 91 -13.31 -7.07 -10.09
CA TYR A 91 -14.36 -6.54 -9.21
C TYR A 91 -15.73 -6.99 -9.73
N LYS A 92 -16.41 -7.85 -8.95
CA LYS A 92 -17.64 -8.55 -9.38
C LYS A 92 -17.42 -9.28 -10.72
N LEU A 93 -18.09 -8.84 -11.79
CA LEU A 93 -17.94 -9.41 -13.14
C LEU A 93 -16.93 -8.65 -14.01
N CYS A 94 -16.60 -7.42 -13.65
CA CYS A 94 -15.58 -6.65 -14.36
C CYS A 94 -14.20 -7.21 -14.09
N LYS A 95 -13.47 -7.55 -15.16
CA LYS A 95 -12.08 -7.97 -15.13
C LYS A 95 -11.28 -7.03 -15.99
N VAL A 96 -10.19 -6.50 -15.45
CA VAL A 96 -9.21 -5.73 -16.19
C VAL A 96 -7.87 -6.46 -16.09
N SER A 97 -7.23 -6.68 -17.23
CA SER A 97 -5.95 -7.37 -17.31
C SER A 97 -4.89 -6.53 -18.01
N PHE A 98 -3.64 -6.70 -17.58
CA PHE A 98 -2.46 -6.09 -18.17
C PHE A 98 -1.39 -7.17 -18.40
N ASP A 99 -0.57 -6.97 -19.41
CA ASP A 99 0.67 -7.73 -19.60
C ASP A 99 1.80 -7.08 -18.80
N ILE A 100 2.53 -7.90 -18.05
CA ILE A 100 3.72 -7.49 -17.27
C ILE A 100 4.94 -7.68 -18.17
N THR A 101 5.47 -6.57 -18.68
CA THR A 101 6.56 -6.55 -19.66
C THR A 101 7.84 -5.95 -19.05
N GLN A 102 8.92 -5.89 -19.84
CA GLN A 102 10.17 -5.20 -19.50
C GLN A 102 10.73 -5.55 -18.12
N ASN A 103 10.99 -6.84 -17.86
CA ASN A 103 11.50 -7.34 -16.58
C ASN A 103 10.65 -6.93 -15.35
N ASN A 104 9.32 -6.88 -15.52
CA ASN A 104 8.33 -6.44 -14.53
C ASN A 104 8.28 -4.93 -14.27
N GLN A 105 8.96 -4.12 -15.07
CA GLN A 105 8.98 -2.66 -14.89
C GLN A 105 7.88 -1.92 -15.66
N GLU A 106 7.09 -2.64 -16.46
CA GLU A 106 6.02 -2.06 -17.26
C GLU A 106 4.74 -2.92 -17.20
N LEU A 107 3.59 -2.24 -17.11
CA LEU A 107 2.29 -2.82 -17.42
C LEU A 107 1.83 -2.26 -18.75
N SER A 108 1.35 -3.11 -19.64
CA SER A 108 0.93 -2.71 -20.99
C SER A 108 -0.29 -3.52 -21.44
N ASN A 109 -0.83 -3.15 -22.61
CA ASN A 109 -1.92 -3.86 -23.27
C ASN A 109 -3.14 -4.12 -22.34
N PRO A 110 -3.77 -3.06 -21.80
CA PRO A 110 -4.94 -3.22 -20.96
C PRO A 110 -6.12 -3.81 -21.74
N GLN A 111 -6.74 -4.84 -21.18
CA GLN A 111 -7.94 -5.46 -21.71
C GLN A 111 -8.98 -5.53 -20.60
N GLU A 112 -10.22 -5.20 -20.91
CA GLU A 112 -11.33 -5.29 -19.96
C GLU A 112 -12.50 -6.11 -20.51
N THR A 113 -13.30 -6.69 -19.62
CA THR A 113 -14.57 -7.33 -20.01
C THR A 113 -15.65 -6.28 -20.25
N ASP A 114 -16.64 -6.59 -21.10
CA ASP A 114 -17.74 -5.66 -21.40
C ASP A 114 -18.51 -5.19 -20.15
N THR A 115 -18.56 -6.02 -19.11
CA THR A 115 -19.16 -5.69 -17.81
C THR A 115 -18.44 -4.57 -17.06
N CYS A 116 -17.25 -4.13 -17.51
CA CYS A 116 -16.56 -3.00 -16.93
C CYS A 116 -17.24 -1.65 -17.24
N GLN A 117 -18.10 -1.60 -18.25
CA GLN A 117 -18.91 -0.43 -18.62
C GLN A 117 -19.80 0.10 -17.49
N ASP A 118 -20.14 -0.75 -16.51
CA ASP A 118 -20.88 -0.35 -15.31
C ASP A 118 -20.05 0.47 -14.31
N TYR A 119 -18.71 0.48 -14.46
CA TYR A 119 -17.77 1.07 -13.49
C TYR A 119 -16.99 2.27 -14.05
N HIS A 120 -17.33 2.75 -15.24
CA HIS A 120 -16.74 3.95 -15.81
C HIS A 120 -17.77 4.75 -16.64
N PRO A 121 -17.61 6.08 -16.79
CA PRO A 121 -18.48 6.91 -17.63
C PRO A 121 -18.56 6.45 -19.09
N LYS A 122 -19.62 6.88 -19.81
CA LYS A 122 -19.69 6.70 -21.27
C LYS A 122 -18.49 7.37 -21.93
N ASN A 123 -17.82 6.67 -22.85
CA ASN A 123 -16.55 7.05 -23.52
C ASN A 123 -15.27 6.90 -22.67
N CYS A 124 -15.36 6.33 -21.47
CA CYS A 124 -14.22 5.93 -20.65
C CYS A 124 -14.03 4.41 -20.78
N SER A 125 -12.79 3.92 -20.70
CA SER A 125 -12.47 2.50 -20.79
C SER A 125 -11.09 2.26 -20.20
N PHE A 126 -10.92 1.21 -19.39
CA PHE A 126 -9.59 0.87 -18.88
C PHE A 126 -8.67 0.37 -20.00
N SER A 127 -9.22 -0.10 -21.13
CA SER A 127 -8.45 -0.45 -22.32
C SER A 127 -7.77 0.75 -23.02
N GLN A 128 -8.10 1.98 -22.62
CA GLN A 128 -7.41 3.19 -23.11
C GLN A 128 -6.19 3.58 -22.25
N ILE A 129 -5.94 2.87 -21.14
CA ILE A 129 -4.79 3.15 -20.28
C ILE A 129 -3.48 2.96 -21.08
N PRO A 130 -2.60 3.98 -21.18
CA PRO A 130 -1.30 3.81 -21.81
C PRO A 130 -0.41 2.88 -20.99
N SER A 131 0.71 2.43 -21.57
CA SER A 131 1.71 1.67 -20.81
C SER A 131 2.14 2.42 -19.54
N LEU A 132 2.12 1.72 -18.42
CA LEU A 132 2.44 2.23 -17.10
C LEU A 132 3.84 1.78 -16.71
N ARG A 133 4.59 2.63 -16.01
CA ARG A 133 5.94 2.33 -15.50
C ARG A 133 5.91 2.11 -14.02
N GLN A 134 6.65 1.10 -13.56
CA GLN A 134 6.78 0.84 -12.13
C GLN A 134 7.48 2.01 -11.45
N ILE A 135 6.96 2.43 -10.30
CA ILE A 135 7.60 3.42 -9.44
C ILE A 135 8.00 2.77 -8.11
N SER A 136 9.13 3.20 -7.58
CA SER A 136 9.54 2.86 -6.23
C SER A 136 8.81 3.76 -5.24
N LEU A 137 8.01 3.17 -4.35
CA LEU A 137 7.51 3.86 -3.16
C LEU A 137 8.68 4.00 -2.19
N GLU A 138 9.51 5.04 -2.38
CA GLU A 138 10.54 5.36 -1.39
C GLU A 138 9.86 5.78 -0.07
N LYS A 139 10.44 5.38 1.07
CA LYS A 139 10.01 5.84 2.39
C LYS A 139 9.97 7.36 2.38
N HIS A 140 8.80 7.95 2.57
CA HIS A 140 8.71 9.34 2.99
C HIS A 140 9.54 9.50 4.27
N PRO A 141 10.52 10.43 4.32
CA PRO A 141 11.32 10.71 5.51
C PRO A 141 10.47 11.23 6.67
#